data_AF-A0A347ANG1-F1
#
_entry.id   AF-A0A347ANG1-F1
#
_cell.length_a   1.000
_cell.length_b   1.000
_cell.length_c   1.000
_cell.angle_alpha   90.00
_cell.angle_beta   90.00
_cell.angle_gamma   90.00
#
_symmetry.space_group_name_H-M   'P 1'
#
loop_
_entity.id
_entity.type
_entity.pdbx_description
1 polymer ?
#
loop_
_entity_poly.entity_id
_entity_poly.type
_entity_poly.pdbx_seq_one_letter_code
_entity_poly.pdbx_strand_id
1 'polypeptide(L)'
;MAPDNLTIIGTAHVSEKSVEEVKDTIIESQPDIVAVELDAARYQNLLNEKHGVQEDKEIKIREILKGNNFTMLLVSSFLSYFQKKIGEEVGVKPGSEMLAAAEAAQEAGAQVALIDRDIQITLKRALNHMSFWEKAKFVYSIIASFFSKDEAIEDIEDIKQGDALEEVMGYFQEMSPSAYQVLVEERDAFMAQRLLDLPGNVVAVVGAGHKNGIKKYMENPHDIPPLQQLLELKESKISATKLILFAIPALFIVIFVLAFLQGINIQSGLLQFVLLTGGLAFIGSLLAGSKLPSAVTAFIVAPFTAIHPLLAAGWFAGIVEAKLRGVSMDDLSQLSKSESLRDMWNNRLFRILLVVVGANIGTTIGVFLSIPNVLLPLINRLMGM
;
A
#
# COMPACT_ATOMS: atom_id res chain seq x y z
N MET A 1 27.33 21.79 -3.30
CA MET A 1 28.00 21.54 -4.60
C MET A 1 27.84 20.06 -4.87
N ALA A 2 27.55 19.64 -6.10
CA ALA A 2 27.56 18.21 -6.43
C ALA A 2 28.94 17.60 -6.08
N PRO A 3 29.02 16.31 -5.73
CA PRO A 3 30.29 15.67 -5.38
C PRO A 3 31.31 15.90 -6.49
N ASP A 4 32.58 16.17 -6.12
CA ASP A 4 33.64 16.50 -7.09
C ASP A 4 33.83 15.40 -8.15
N ASN A 5 33.48 14.15 -7.82
CA ASN A 5 33.33 13.04 -8.76
C ASN A 5 32.12 12.16 -8.35
N LEU A 6 30.99 12.27 -9.06
CA LEU A 6 29.85 11.36 -8.91
C LEU A 6 29.67 10.49 -10.15
N THR A 7 29.69 9.18 -9.96
CA THR A 7 29.35 8.20 -11.01
C THR A 7 28.00 7.56 -10.68
N ILE A 8 27.02 7.63 -11.59
CA ILE A 8 25.70 7.01 -11.41
C ILE A 8 25.56 5.78 -12.32
N ILE A 9 25.53 4.60 -11.70
CA ILE A 9 25.25 3.31 -12.33
C ILE A 9 23.73 3.09 -12.28
N GLY A 10 23.13 2.94 -13.45
CA GLY A 10 21.70 2.67 -13.58
C GLY A 10 21.48 1.18 -13.81
N THR A 11 20.78 0.53 -12.89
CA THR A 11 20.56 -0.92 -12.95
C THR A 11 19.15 -1.22 -13.46
N ALA A 12 19.07 -1.82 -14.64
CA ALA A 12 17.80 -2.11 -15.33
C ALA A 12 17.44 -3.59 -15.31
N HIS A 13 18.42 -4.46 -15.07
CA HIS A 13 18.27 -5.90 -15.22
C HIS A 13 18.70 -6.56 -13.95
N VAL A 14 17.74 -7.09 -13.21
CA VAL A 14 18.02 -8.06 -12.16
C VAL A 14 18.63 -9.28 -12.87
N SER A 15 19.95 -9.23 -13.08
CA SER A 15 20.76 -10.18 -13.83
C SER A 15 22.11 -10.29 -13.15
N GLU A 16 22.72 -11.48 -13.21
CA GLU A 16 24.06 -11.69 -12.62
C GLU A 16 25.09 -10.75 -13.25
N LYS A 17 24.94 -10.44 -14.55
CA LYS A 17 25.82 -9.53 -15.29
C LYS A 17 25.78 -8.10 -14.73
N SER A 18 24.61 -7.58 -14.38
CA SER A 18 24.45 -6.25 -13.79
C SER A 18 25.07 -6.20 -12.37
N VAL A 19 24.93 -7.29 -11.62
CA VAL A 19 25.60 -7.44 -10.31
C VAL A 19 27.13 -7.42 -10.45
N GLU A 20 27.67 -8.13 -11.44
CA GLU A 20 29.12 -8.16 -11.73
C GLU A 20 29.62 -6.78 -12.17
N GLU A 21 28.92 -6.13 -13.11
CA GLU A 21 29.26 -4.77 -13.59
C GLU A 21 29.31 -3.74 -12.45
N VAL A 22 28.35 -3.80 -11.52
CA VAL A 22 28.32 -2.95 -10.32
C VAL A 22 29.54 -3.20 -9.44
N LYS A 23 29.88 -4.47 -9.18
CA LYS A 23 31.03 -4.81 -8.34
C LYS A 23 32.34 -4.36 -8.97
N ASP A 24 32.56 -4.68 -10.24
CA ASP A 24 33.78 -4.33 -10.98
C ASP A 24 33.97 -2.81 -10.99
N THR A 25 32.90 -2.06 -11.29
CA THR A 25 32.96 -0.59 -11.29
C THR A 25 33.38 -0.04 -9.93
N ILE A 26 32.85 -0.57 -8.82
CA ILE A 26 33.19 -0.11 -7.46
C ILE A 26 34.63 -0.45 -7.10
N ILE A 27 35.07 -1.68 -7.41
CA ILE A 27 36.43 -2.14 -7.12
C ILE A 27 37.46 -1.33 -7.92
N GLU A 28 37.20 -1.06 -9.20
CA GLU A 28 38.10 -0.31 -10.08
C GLU A 28 38.15 1.18 -9.74
N SER A 29 37.01 1.79 -9.41
CA SER A 29 36.93 3.23 -9.14
C SER A 29 37.40 3.65 -7.75
N GLN A 30 37.51 2.70 -6.80
CA GLN A 30 37.95 2.93 -5.40
C GLN A 30 37.30 4.20 -4.80
N PRO A 31 35.96 4.27 -4.72
CA PRO A 31 35.29 5.48 -4.25
C PRO A 31 35.42 5.65 -2.73
N ASP A 32 35.26 6.88 -2.24
CA ASP A 32 35.15 7.15 -0.80
C ASP A 32 33.80 6.65 -0.26
N ILE A 33 32.75 6.75 -1.08
CA ILE A 33 31.37 6.43 -0.73
C ILE A 33 30.68 5.66 -1.86
N VAL A 34 29.98 4.58 -1.50
CA VAL A 34 29.02 3.91 -2.37
C VAL A 34 27.61 4.22 -1.88
N ALA A 35 26.83 4.91 -2.72
CA ALA A 35 25.45 5.26 -2.43
C ALA A 35 24.50 4.23 -3.08
N VAL A 36 23.49 3.76 -2.34
CA VAL A 36 22.55 2.74 -2.83
C VAL A 36 21.09 3.19 -2.67
N GLU A 37 20.25 2.88 -3.67
CA GLU A 37 18.79 3.10 -3.65
C GLU A 37 18.08 2.14 -2.67
N LEU A 38 18.38 2.30 -1.38
CA LEU A 38 17.74 1.57 -0.29
C LEU A 38 17.48 2.52 0.88
N ASP A 39 16.34 2.35 1.53
CA ASP A 39 16.10 2.89 2.87
C ASP A 39 16.68 1.94 3.94
N ALA A 40 16.82 2.44 5.17
CA ALA A 40 17.43 1.68 6.27
C ALA A 40 16.68 0.37 6.59
N ALA A 41 15.34 0.38 6.55
CA ALA A 41 14.55 -0.81 6.83
C ALA A 41 14.71 -1.85 5.71
N ARG A 42 14.72 -1.42 4.45
CA ARG A 42 14.91 -2.29 3.29
C ARG A 42 16.32 -2.88 3.25
N TYR A 43 17.34 -2.09 3.56
CA TYR A 43 18.72 -2.56 3.68
C TYR A 43 18.86 -3.64 4.76
N GLN A 44 18.31 -3.40 5.96
CA GLN A 44 18.32 -4.38 7.05
C GLN A 44 17.58 -5.66 6.68
N ASN A 45 16.43 -5.56 6.00
CA ASN A 45 15.66 -6.71 5.56
C ASN A 45 16.45 -7.57 4.56
N LEU A 46 17.12 -6.96 3.58
CA LEU A 46 17.95 -7.68 2.61
C LEU A 46 19.13 -8.39 3.29
N LEU A 47 19.78 -7.74 4.26
CA LEU A 47 20.84 -8.35 5.06
C LEU A 47 20.31 -9.54 5.87
N ASN A 48 19.21 -9.36 6.60
CA ASN A 48 18.59 -10.42 7.40
C ASN A 48 18.23 -11.63 6.54
N GLU A 49 17.62 -11.40 5.37
CA GLU A 49 17.28 -12.46 4.42
C GLU A 49 18.53 -13.19 3.91
N LYS A 50 19.61 -12.47 3.58
CA LYS A 50 20.89 -13.08 3.17
C LYS A 50 21.49 -13.95 4.28
N HIS A 51 21.41 -13.48 5.53
CA HIS A 51 21.94 -14.21 6.69
C HIS A 51 20.99 -15.30 7.22
N GLY A 52 19.82 -15.50 6.59
CA GLY A 52 18.81 -16.46 7.05
C GLY A 52 18.19 -16.10 8.41
N VAL A 53 18.34 -14.85 8.85
CA VAL A 53 17.76 -14.35 10.10
C VAL A 53 16.29 -14.10 9.88
N GLN A 54 15.44 -14.92 10.51
CA GLN A 54 14.01 -14.63 10.61
C GLN A 54 13.82 -13.71 11.82
N GLU A 55 13.40 -12.47 11.58
CA GLU A 55 13.01 -11.60 12.68
C GLU A 55 11.71 -12.13 13.30
N ASP A 56 11.80 -12.63 14.54
CA ASP A 56 10.63 -12.82 15.42
C ASP A 56 10.08 -11.45 15.85
N LYS A 57 9.54 -10.70 14.89
CA LYS A 57 8.76 -9.51 15.20
C LYS A 57 7.43 -10.00 15.74
N GLU A 58 7.27 -9.96 17.07
CA GLU A 58 6.01 -10.23 17.75
C GLU A 58 4.99 -9.12 17.43
N ILE A 59 4.46 -9.09 16.21
CA ILE A 59 3.44 -8.12 15.79
C ILE A 59 2.09 -8.58 16.34
N LYS A 60 1.41 -7.71 17.09
CA LYS A 60 0.05 -8.02 17.55
C LYS A 60 -0.86 -7.95 16.32
N ILE A 61 -1.37 -9.09 15.83
CA ILE A 61 -2.35 -9.16 14.72
C ILE A 61 -3.52 -8.18 14.92
N ARG A 62 -3.90 -7.92 16.16
CA ARG A 62 -4.93 -6.93 16.53
C ARG A 62 -4.58 -5.49 16.14
N GLU A 63 -3.31 -5.14 16.06
CA GLU A 63 -2.81 -3.82 15.65
C GLU A 63 -2.73 -3.72 14.12
N ILE A 64 -2.39 -4.83 13.44
CA ILE A 64 -2.43 -4.90 11.96
C ILE A 64 -3.87 -4.70 11.45
N LEU A 65 -4.84 -5.35 12.10
CA LEU A 65 -6.24 -5.32 11.66
C LEU A 65 -6.98 -4.00 11.99
N LYS A 66 -6.33 -3.03 12.63
CA LYS A 66 -6.92 -1.74 13.01
C LYS A 66 -6.49 -0.62 12.06
N GLY A 67 -7.46 0.20 11.68
CA GLY A 67 -7.22 1.51 11.05
C GLY A 67 -6.41 1.46 9.76
N ASN A 68 -5.47 2.41 9.62
CA ASN A 68 -4.67 2.62 8.40
C ASN A 68 -3.60 1.54 8.16
N ASN A 69 -3.21 0.78 9.19
CA ASN A 69 -2.17 -0.25 9.10
C ASN A 69 -2.62 -1.41 8.21
N PHE A 70 -3.92 -1.73 8.27
CA PHE A 70 -4.56 -2.74 7.44
C PHE A 70 -4.47 -2.41 5.94
N THR A 71 -4.89 -1.20 5.59
CA THR A 71 -4.88 -0.72 4.20
C THR A 71 -3.45 -0.62 3.69
N MET A 72 -2.53 -0.15 4.52
CA MET A 72 -1.12 -0.06 4.18
C MET A 72 -0.51 -1.44 3.92
N LEU A 73 -0.83 -2.42 4.75
CA LEU A 73 -0.33 -3.80 4.60
C LEU A 73 -0.85 -4.43 3.30
N LEU A 74 -2.13 -4.22 2.98
CA LEU A 74 -2.68 -4.65 1.70
C LEU A 74 -1.96 -4.03 0.51
N VAL A 75 -1.76 -2.71 0.54
CA VAL A 75 -1.08 -1.98 -0.54
C VAL A 75 0.40 -2.41 -0.64
N SER A 76 1.10 -2.56 0.49
CA SER A 76 2.50 -2.97 0.50
C SER A 76 2.67 -4.41 0.00
N SER A 77 1.84 -5.36 0.46
CA SER A 77 1.90 -6.74 -0.01
C SER A 77 1.63 -6.84 -1.51
N PHE A 78 0.68 -6.05 -2.00
CA PHE A 78 0.36 -5.98 -3.42
C PHE A 78 1.50 -5.38 -4.24
N LEU A 79 2.10 -4.28 -3.79
CA LEU A 79 3.20 -3.66 -4.51
C LEU A 79 4.45 -4.54 -4.49
N SER A 80 4.75 -5.19 -3.36
CA SER A 80 5.83 -6.18 -3.25
C SER A 80 5.63 -7.33 -4.23
N TYR A 81 4.40 -7.81 -4.41
CA TYR A 81 4.08 -8.82 -5.44
C TYR A 81 4.45 -8.34 -6.86
N PHE A 82 4.08 -7.10 -7.22
CA PHE A 82 4.43 -6.54 -8.54
C PHE A 82 5.93 -6.33 -8.73
N GLN A 83 6.61 -5.78 -7.73
CA GLN A 83 8.07 -5.62 -7.74
C GLN A 83 8.78 -6.96 -7.94
N LYS A 84 8.26 -8.03 -7.32
CA LYS A 84 8.83 -9.38 -7.42
C LYS A 84 8.57 -10.00 -8.79
N LYS A 85 7.34 -9.90 -9.31
CA LYS A 85 6.96 -10.45 -10.62
C LYS A 85 7.79 -9.88 -11.77
N ILE A 86 8.08 -8.58 -11.74
CA ILE A 86 8.97 -7.93 -12.70
C ILE A 86 10.41 -8.45 -12.58
N GLY A 87 10.87 -8.78 -11.37
CA GLY A 87 12.21 -9.34 -11.14
C GLY A 87 12.37 -10.83 -11.43
N GLU A 88 11.31 -11.64 -11.28
CA GLU A 88 11.35 -13.09 -11.51
C GLU A 88 11.44 -13.46 -12.99
N GLU A 89 10.86 -12.65 -13.90
CA GLU A 89 10.98 -12.86 -15.36
C GLU A 89 12.42 -12.68 -15.88
N VAL A 90 13.32 -12.11 -15.07
CA VAL A 90 14.75 -11.92 -15.39
C VAL A 90 15.70 -12.75 -14.51
N GLY A 91 15.18 -13.57 -13.59
CA GLY A 91 15.94 -14.60 -12.88
C GLY A 91 16.79 -14.13 -11.69
N VAL A 92 16.68 -12.88 -11.24
CA VAL A 92 17.41 -12.38 -10.06
C VAL A 92 16.48 -11.61 -9.12
N LYS A 93 16.78 -11.67 -7.82
CA LYS A 93 15.97 -11.06 -6.76
C LYS A 93 16.10 -9.52 -6.78
N PRO A 94 14.99 -8.75 -6.83
CA PRO A 94 15.04 -7.30 -6.77
C PRO A 94 15.82 -6.78 -5.56
N GLY A 95 16.76 -5.86 -5.78
CA GLY A 95 17.65 -5.34 -4.75
C GLY A 95 18.97 -6.10 -4.55
N SER A 96 19.22 -7.16 -5.32
CA SER A 96 20.51 -7.89 -5.27
C SER A 96 21.69 -7.03 -5.73
N GLU A 97 21.47 -6.14 -6.69
CA GLU A 97 22.49 -5.19 -7.20
C GLU A 97 22.89 -4.18 -6.12
N MET A 98 21.90 -3.63 -5.41
CA MET A 98 22.13 -2.69 -4.30
C MET A 98 22.85 -3.39 -3.13
N LEU A 99 22.51 -4.65 -2.84
CA LEU A 99 23.21 -5.42 -1.81
C LEU A 99 24.65 -5.74 -2.23
N ALA A 100 24.86 -6.14 -3.49
CA ALA A 100 26.18 -6.37 -4.05
C ALA A 100 27.04 -5.09 -4.06
N ALA A 101 26.45 -3.93 -4.34
CA ALA A 101 27.11 -2.63 -4.25
C ALA A 101 27.58 -2.35 -2.82
N ALA A 102 26.71 -2.58 -1.83
CA ALA A 102 27.06 -2.38 -0.43
C ALA A 102 28.18 -3.33 0.05
N GLU A 103 28.24 -4.55 -0.49
CA GLU A 103 29.32 -5.51 -0.22
C GLU A 103 30.63 -5.11 -0.89
N ALA A 104 30.59 -4.73 -2.17
CA ALA A 104 31.75 -4.23 -2.88
C ALA A 104 32.32 -2.95 -2.23
N ALA A 105 31.46 -2.11 -1.67
CA ALA A 105 31.86 -0.95 -0.89
C ALA A 105 32.71 -1.37 0.34
N GLN A 106 32.25 -2.37 1.09
CA GLN A 106 33.00 -2.89 2.24
C GLN A 106 34.35 -3.50 1.83
N GLU A 107 34.38 -4.22 0.70
CA GLU A 107 35.61 -4.81 0.14
C GLU A 107 36.62 -3.73 -0.31
N ALA A 108 36.13 -2.65 -0.92
CA ALA A 108 36.93 -1.50 -1.32
C ALA A 108 37.28 -0.54 -0.15
N GLY A 109 36.75 -0.78 1.06
CA GLY A 109 36.94 0.11 2.21
C GLY A 109 36.16 1.43 2.14
N ALA A 110 35.17 1.51 1.26
CA ALA A 110 34.28 2.66 1.07
C ALA A 110 33.14 2.68 2.09
N GLN A 111 32.60 3.87 2.37
CA GLN A 111 31.41 4.02 3.21
C GLN A 111 30.14 3.71 2.41
N VAL A 112 29.15 3.06 3.05
CA VAL A 112 27.84 2.84 2.42
C VAL A 112 26.88 3.96 2.82
N ALA A 113 26.31 4.65 1.83
CA ALA A 113 25.29 5.68 2.01
C ALA A 113 23.92 5.21 1.50
N LEU A 114 22.92 5.27 2.37
CA LEU A 114 21.51 5.01 2.02
C LEU A 114 20.86 6.31 1.56
N ILE A 115 20.39 6.34 0.30
CA ILE A 115 19.91 7.57 -0.34
C ILE A 115 18.41 7.57 -0.64
N ASP A 116 17.70 6.47 -0.40
CA ASP A 116 16.27 6.39 -0.68
C ASP A 116 15.40 6.81 0.52
N ARG A 117 14.17 7.21 0.22
CA ARG A 117 13.14 7.58 1.20
C ARG A 117 12.48 6.32 1.75
N ASP A 118 12.11 6.36 3.03
CA ASP A 118 11.29 5.30 3.65
C ASP A 118 10.08 4.96 2.78
N ILE A 119 9.99 3.69 2.37
CA ILE A 119 8.95 3.22 1.45
C ILE A 119 7.54 3.43 2.00
N GLN A 120 7.34 3.39 3.33
CA GLN A 120 6.03 3.64 3.93
C GLN A 120 5.61 5.11 3.78
N ILE A 121 6.56 6.03 3.95
CA ILE A 121 6.31 7.47 3.70
C ILE A 121 5.98 7.66 2.22
N THR A 122 6.79 7.12 1.32
CA THR A 122 6.60 7.20 -0.14
C THR A 122 5.21 6.72 -0.57
N LEU A 123 4.79 5.54 -0.10
CA LEU A 123 3.49 4.96 -0.45
C LEU A 123 2.32 5.75 0.15
N LYS A 124 2.43 6.17 1.41
CA LYS A 124 1.38 6.96 2.06
C LYS A 124 1.20 8.31 1.39
N ARG A 125 2.28 8.95 0.95
CA ARG A 125 2.22 10.16 0.14
C ARG A 125 1.55 9.92 -1.21
N ALA A 126 1.91 8.86 -1.93
CA ALA A 126 1.33 8.55 -3.23
C ALA A 126 -0.18 8.36 -3.12
N LEU A 127 -0.62 7.59 -2.12
CA LEU A 127 -2.05 7.42 -1.83
C LEU A 127 -2.73 8.72 -1.41
N ASN A 128 -2.07 9.60 -0.66
CA ASN A 128 -2.67 10.87 -0.24
C ASN A 128 -2.79 11.88 -1.39
N HIS A 129 -1.89 11.82 -2.37
CA HIS A 129 -1.90 12.69 -3.54
C HIS A 129 -2.92 12.25 -4.61
N MET A 130 -3.21 10.95 -4.71
CA MET A 130 -4.25 10.47 -5.63
C MET A 130 -5.65 10.98 -5.26
N SER A 131 -6.38 11.44 -6.27
CA SER A 131 -7.82 11.69 -6.22
C SER A 131 -8.61 10.40 -5.97
N PHE A 132 -9.88 10.54 -5.57
CA PHE A 132 -10.77 9.38 -5.39
C PHE A 132 -10.92 8.56 -6.68
N TRP A 133 -10.94 9.22 -7.85
CA TRP A 133 -11.07 8.56 -9.15
C TRP A 133 -9.80 7.82 -9.56
N GLU A 134 -8.61 8.39 -9.34
CA GLU A 134 -7.33 7.68 -9.57
C GLU A 134 -7.23 6.45 -8.67
N LYS A 135 -7.63 6.56 -7.39
CA LYS A 135 -7.69 5.41 -6.47
C LYS A 135 -8.63 4.32 -6.98
N ALA A 136 -9.83 4.70 -7.41
CA ALA A 136 -10.82 3.75 -7.92
C ALA A 136 -10.32 3.06 -9.20
N LYS A 137 -9.71 3.81 -10.13
CA LYS A 137 -9.09 3.28 -11.34
C LYS A 137 -7.93 2.35 -11.03
N PHE A 138 -7.04 2.72 -10.12
CA PHE A 138 -5.92 1.88 -9.68
C PHE A 138 -6.43 0.58 -9.07
N VAL A 139 -7.41 0.63 -8.16
CA VAL A 139 -8.02 -0.59 -7.59
C VAL A 139 -8.73 -1.41 -8.67
N TYR A 140 -9.40 -0.77 -9.63
CA TYR A 140 -10.05 -1.46 -10.74
C TYR A 140 -9.06 -2.13 -11.69
N SER A 141 -8.00 -1.44 -12.13
CA SER A 141 -6.96 -2.00 -13.02
C SER A 141 -6.27 -3.17 -12.35
N ILE A 142 -6.03 -3.05 -11.04
CA ILE A 142 -5.57 -4.14 -10.20
C ILE A 142 -6.53 -5.30 -10.32
N ILE A 143 -7.81 -5.15 -9.95
CA ILE A 143 -8.82 -6.22 -9.99
C ILE A 143 -8.96 -6.81 -11.41
N ALA A 144 -9.01 -5.98 -12.44
CA ALA A 144 -9.12 -6.38 -13.84
C ALA A 144 -7.94 -7.26 -14.27
N SER A 145 -6.71 -6.92 -13.86
CA SER A 145 -5.52 -7.75 -14.13
C SER A 145 -5.61 -9.17 -13.57
N PHE A 146 -6.45 -9.43 -12.55
CA PHE A 146 -6.71 -10.79 -12.05
C PHE A 146 -7.69 -11.58 -12.92
N PHE A 147 -8.62 -10.89 -13.59
CA PHE A 147 -9.69 -11.51 -14.38
C PHE A 147 -9.34 -11.59 -15.86
N SER A 148 -8.50 -10.69 -16.35
CA SER A 148 -7.92 -10.70 -17.68
C SER A 148 -6.80 -11.72 -17.73
N LYS A 149 -7.14 -13.01 -17.66
CA LYS A 149 -6.13 -14.07 -17.81
C LYS A 149 -5.61 -14.24 -19.23
N ASP A 150 -6.15 -13.55 -20.24
CA ASP A 150 -5.82 -13.84 -21.65
C ASP A 150 -5.70 -12.62 -22.60
N GLU A 151 -5.78 -11.35 -22.18
CA GLU A 151 -5.80 -10.23 -23.16
C GLU A 151 -4.96 -8.98 -22.80
N ALA A 152 -4.12 -9.01 -21.76
CA ALA A 152 -3.29 -7.84 -21.39
C ALA A 152 -1.78 -8.13 -21.41
N ILE A 153 -1.35 -9.14 -22.17
CA ILE A 153 0.07 -9.50 -22.32
C ILE A 153 0.56 -9.29 -23.76
N GLU A 154 -0.32 -9.11 -24.75
CA GLU A 154 0.10 -8.86 -26.14
C GLU A 154 0.81 -7.50 -26.33
N ASP A 155 0.58 -6.49 -25.46
CA ASP A 155 1.24 -5.17 -25.58
C ASP A 155 2.57 -5.05 -24.81
N ILE A 156 3.02 -6.09 -24.09
CA ILE A 156 4.29 -6.04 -23.32
C ILE A 156 5.40 -6.86 -24.00
N GLU A 157 5.08 -7.77 -24.92
CA GLU A 157 6.12 -8.54 -25.63
C GLU A 157 6.90 -7.72 -26.67
N ASP A 158 6.37 -6.58 -27.11
CA ASP A 158 7.06 -5.63 -28.00
C ASP A 158 8.04 -4.69 -27.25
N ILE A 159 8.02 -4.72 -25.93
CA ILE A 159 8.87 -3.93 -25.03
C ILE A 159 10.22 -4.67 -24.85
N LYS A 160 10.89 -4.98 -25.97
CA LYS A 160 12.24 -5.56 -26.02
C LYS A 160 13.18 -4.68 -26.82
N GLN A 161 13.63 -3.59 -26.19
CA GLN A 161 14.91 -2.90 -26.39
C GLN A 161 15.00 -1.73 -25.40
N GLY A 162 16.16 -1.09 -25.24
CA GLY A 162 16.47 -0.14 -24.15
C GLY A 162 15.48 1.03 -23.92
N ASP A 163 14.54 1.30 -24.84
CA ASP A 163 13.46 2.31 -24.74
C ASP A 163 12.19 1.79 -24.04
N ALA A 164 12.13 0.50 -23.75
CA ALA A 164 11.05 -0.21 -23.07
C ALA A 164 10.63 0.41 -21.73
N LEU A 165 11.61 0.73 -20.89
CA LEU A 165 11.35 1.21 -19.54
C LEU A 165 10.80 2.64 -19.56
N GLU A 166 11.30 3.48 -20.48
CA GLU A 166 10.83 4.86 -20.62
C GLU A 166 9.38 4.90 -21.12
N GLU A 167 9.02 4.01 -22.05
CA GLU A 167 7.65 3.84 -22.53
C GLU A 167 6.70 3.36 -21.42
N VAL A 168 7.09 2.36 -20.63
CA VAL A 168 6.31 1.88 -19.47
C VAL A 168 6.12 2.98 -18.42
N MET A 169 7.19 3.74 -18.15
CA MET A 169 7.14 4.86 -17.20
C MET A 169 6.26 6.00 -17.74
N GLY A 170 6.28 6.26 -19.04
CA GLY A 170 5.39 7.21 -19.71
C GLY A 170 3.92 6.79 -19.61
N TYR A 171 3.60 5.52 -19.90
CA TYR A 171 2.26 4.98 -19.74
C TYR A 171 1.76 5.07 -18.28
N PHE A 172 2.65 4.78 -17.31
CA PHE A 172 2.31 4.91 -15.90
C PHE A 172 2.02 6.37 -15.50
N GLN A 173 2.79 7.32 -16.03
CA GLN A 173 2.57 8.75 -15.83
C GLN A 173 1.19 9.20 -16.37
N GLU A 174 0.79 8.70 -17.54
CA GLU A 174 -0.52 9.03 -18.12
C GLU A 174 -1.68 8.43 -17.32
N MET A 175 -1.54 7.18 -16.87
CA MET A 175 -2.61 6.50 -16.12
C MET A 175 -2.81 7.08 -14.71
N SER A 176 -1.72 7.43 -14.03
CA SER A 176 -1.74 7.84 -12.62
C SER A 176 -0.72 8.94 -12.35
N PRO A 177 -0.94 10.15 -12.87
CA PRO A 177 0.03 11.25 -12.80
C PRO A 177 0.38 11.62 -11.36
N SER A 178 -0.61 11.62 -10.46
CA SER A 178 -0.38 11.92 -9.04
C SER A 178 0.49 10.87 -8.35
N ALA A 179 0.38 9.60 -8.76
CA ALA A 179 1.20 8.53 -8.22
C ALA A 179 2.62 8.58 -8.77
N TYR A 180 2.75 8.83 -10.08
CA TYR A 180 4.04 9.00 -10.75
C TYR A 180 4.84 10.14 -10.11
N GLN A 181 4.20 11.29 -9.90
CA GLN A 181 4.81 12.45 -9.24
C GLN A 181 5.44 12.06 -7.89
N VAL A 182 4.78 11.24 -7.08
CA VAL A 182 5.28 10.90 -5.74
C VAL A 182 6.27 9.71 -5.74
N LEU A 183 5.97 8.66 -6.52
CA LEU A 183 6.76 7.43 -6.54
C LEU A 183 8.05 7.57 -7.35
N VAL A 184 8.06 8.49 -8.32
CA VAL A 184 9.17 8.73 -9.24
C VAL A 184 9.76 10.11 -8.97
N GLU A 185 9.07 11.19 -9.35
CA GLU A 185 9.68 12.54 -9.37
C GLU A 185 10.13 13.04 -7.98
N GLU A 186 9.29 12.89 -6.95
CA GLU A 186 9.67 13.25 -5.58
C GLU A 186 10.78 12.35 -5.02
N ARG A 187 10.80 11.08 -5.45
CA ARG A 187 11.78 10.10 -4.99
C ARG A 187 13.13 10.39 -5.64
N ASP A 188 13.14 10.76 -6.92
CA ASP A 188 14.31 11.27 -7.64
C ASP A 188 14.85 12.55 -7.01
N ALA A 189 13.97 13.51 -6.68
CA ALA A 189 14.38 14.73 -5.99
C ALA A 189 15.02 14.43 -4.62
N PHE A 190 14.42 13.50 -3.87
CA PHE A 190 14.96 13.06 -2.58
C PHE A 190 16.36 12.45 -2.75
N MET A 191 16.52 11.48 -3.66
CA MET A 191 17.80 10.83 -3.92
C MET A 191 18.85 11.81 -4.45
N ALA A 192 18.48 12.71 -5.37
CA ALA A 192 19.36 13.74 -5.90
C ALA A 192 19.87 14.64 -4.78
N GLN A 193 19.00 15.11 -3.88
CA GLN A 193 19.41 15.92 -2.74
C GLN A 193 20.37 15.15 -1.83
N ARG A 194 20.07 13.88 -1.53
CA ARG A 194 20.93 13.04 -0.68
C ARG A 194 22.32 12.85 -1.30
N LEU A 195 22.40 12.68 -2.63
CA LEU A 195 23.67 12.57 -3.36
C LEU A 195 24.45 13.89 -3.38
N LEU A 196 23.77 15.04 -3.53
CA LEU A 196 24.40 16.36 -3.49
C LEU A 196 25.01 16.71 -2.12
N ASP A 197 24.52 16.08 -1.05
CA ASP A 197 25.01 16.28 0.32
C ASP A 197 26.21 15.37 0.68
N LEU A 198 26.56 14.40 -0.19
CA LEU A 198 27.69 13.49 0.05
C LEU A 198 29.02 14.14 -0.34
N PRO A 199 30.06 14.06 0.52
CA PRO A 199 31.40 14.51 0.18
C PRO A 199 32.21 13.44 -0.57
N GLY A 200 33.27 13.86 -1.25
CA GLY A 200 34.27 12.96 -1.84
C GLY A 200 33.88 12.33 -3.17
N ASN A 201 34.56 11.25 -3.54
CA ASN A 201 34.28 10.44 -4.72
C ASN A 201 33.15 9.45 -4.42
N VAL A 202 32.06 9.54 -5.18
CA VAL A 202 30.83 8.78 -4.94
C VAL A 202 30.48 7.91 -6.14
N VAL A 203 30.20 6.64 -5.90
CA VAL A 203 29.54 5.75 -6.87
C VAL A 203 28.12 5.48 -6.38
N ALA A 204 27.12 5.92 -7.13
CA ALA A 204 25.71 5.71 -6.83
C ALA A 204 25.14 4.57 -7.68
N VAL A 205 24.51 3.59 -7.04
CA VAL A 205 23.82 2.47 -7.67
C VAL A 205 22.32 2.64 -7.47
N VAL A 206 21.63 2.94 -8.57
CA VAL A 206 20.19 3.26 -8.61
C VAL A 206 19.51 2.47 -9.71
N GLY A 207 18.21 2.23 -9.59
CA GLY A 207 17.41 1.66 -10.66
C GLY A 207 17.45 2.56 -11.91
N ALA A 208 17.49 1.95 -13.09
CA ALA A 208 17.63 2.67 -14.35
C ALA A 208 16.52 3.71 -14.59
N GLY A 209 15.31 3.46 -14.10
CA GLY A 209 14.18 4.39 -14.18
C GLY A 209 14.38 5.70 -13.40
N HIS A 210 15.28 5.70 -12.40
CA HIS A 210 15.57 6.87 -11.56
C HIS A 210 16.78 7.67 -12.05
N LYS A 211 17.67 7.06 -12.85
CA LYS A 211 18.94 7.67 -13.28
C LYS A 211 18.74 9.02 -13.98
N ASN A 212 17.80 9.11 -14.92
CA ASN A 212 17.57 10.33 -15.69
C ASN A 212 16.92 11.43 -14.84
N GLY A 213 15.95 11.07 -13.99
CA GLY A 213 15.30 12.01 -13.09
C GLY A 213 16.27 12.60 -12.05
N ILE A 214 17.13 11.76 -11.46
CA ILE A 214 18.19 12.22 -10.54
C ILE A 214 19.12 13.21 -11.25
N LYS A 215 19.62 12.87 -12.45
CA LYS A 215 20.51 13.76 -13.21
C LYS A 215 19.86 15.12 -13.49
N LYS A 216 18.59 15.14 -13.89
CA LYS A 216 17.82 16.37 -14.14
C LYS A 216 17.80 17.29 -12.91
N TYR A 217 17.55 16.73 -11.72
CA TYR A 217 17.56 17.50 -10.47
C TYR A 217 18.97 17.93 -10.05
N MET A 218 20.00 17.14 -10.35
CA MET A 218 21.38 17.52 -10.08
C MET A 218 21.89 18.65 -10.98
N GLU A 219 21.44 18.69 -12.24
CA GLU A 219 21.69 19.80 -13.16
C GLU A 219 20.96 21.07 -12.75
N ASN A 220 19.80 20.94 -12.08
CA ASN A 220 18.99 22.05 -11.60
C ASN A 220 18.67 21.93 -10.09
N PRO A 221 19.66 22.05 -9.17
CA PRO A 221 19.44 21.81 -7.75
C PRO A 221 18.40 22.73 -7.08
N HIS A 222 18.10 23.88 -7.70
CA HIS A 222 17.07 24.80 -7.22
C HIS A 222 15.64 24.25 -7.37
N ASP A 223 15.44 23.26 -8.24
CA ASP A 223 14.13 22.61 -8.45
C ASP A 223 13.85 21.54 -7.40
N ILE A 224 14.86 21.15 -6.61
CA ILE A 224 14.72 20.16 -5.55
C ILE A 224 13.92 20.77 -4.39
N PRO A 225 12.75 20.21 -4.03
CA PRO A 225 12.00 20.67 -2.87
C PRO A 225 12.76 20.40 -1.57
N PRO A 226 12.57 21.21 -0.51
CA PRO A 226 13.17 20.93 0.79
C PRO A 226 12.85 19.52 1.28
N LEU A 227 13.85 18.77 1.77
CA LEU A 227 13.68 17.38 2.22
C LEU A 227 12.53 17.21 3.23
N GLN A 228 12.32 18.21 4.10
CA GLN A 228 11.21 18.19 5.06
C GLN A 228 9.85 18.09 4.35
N GLN A 229 9.66 18.78 3.22
CA GLN A 229 8.41 18.70 2.45
C GLN A 229 8.22 17.34 1.77
N LEU A 230 9.32 16.70 1.35
CA LEU A 230 9.31 15.35 0.75
C LEU A 230 9.05 14.25 1.79
N LEU A 231 9.25 14.55 3.07
CA LEU A 231 8.99 13.65 4.20
C LEU A 231 7.67 13.96 4.93
N GLU A 232 7.16 15.17 4.84
CA GLU A 232 5.96 15.61 5.56
C GLU A 232 4.72 14.88 5.03
N LEU A 233 4.03 14.14 5.89
CA LEU A 233 2.72 13.60 5.55
C LEU A 233 1.70 14.68 5.82
N LYS A 234 1.20 15.33 4.76
CA LYS A 234 0.12 16.31 4.87
C LYS A 234 -1.12 15.61 5.42
N GLU A 235 -1.31 15.67 6.74
CA GLU A 235 -2.54 15.20 7.36
C GLU A 235 -3.66 16.09 6.85
N SER A 236 -4.76 15.50 6.38
CA SER A 236 -5.94 16.31 6.09
C SER A 236 -6.31 17.01 7.40
N LYS A 237 -6.25 18.33 7.43
CA LYS A 237 -6.53 19.11 8.64
C LYS A 237 -7.95 18.80 9.06
N ILE A 238 -8.09 18.01 10.12
CA ILE A 238 -9.39 17.57 10.58
C ILE A 238 -10.02 18.67 11.44
N SER A 239 -11.12 19.24 10.97
CA SER A 239 -12.02 20.08 11.79
C SER A 239 -13.48 19.86 11.39
N ALA A 240 -13.84 20.03 10.11
CA ALA A 240 -15.21 19.83 9.65
C ALA A 240 -15.57 18.35 9.40
N THR A 241 -14.62 17.54 8.94
CA THR A 241 -14.85 16.13 8.61
C THR A 241 -15.11 15.27 9.84
N LYS A 242 -14.41 15.50 10.97
CA LYS A 242 -14.74 14.86 12.26
C LYS A 242 -16.16 15.23 12.71
N LEU A 243 -16.54 16.50 12.57
CA LEU A 243 -17.86 16.97 13.00
C LEU A 243 -18.97 16.30 12.18
N ILE A 244 -18.83 16.22 10.85
CA ILE A 244 -19.74 15.47 9.97
C ILE A 244 -19.74 13.97 10.30
N LEU A 245 -18.55 13.40 10.54
CA LEU A 245 -18.35 11.99 10.85
C LEU A 245 -19.11 11.55 12.11
N PHE A 246 -19.21 12.41 13.12
CA PHE A 246 -20.02 12.16 14.31
C PHE A 246 -21.47 12.66 14.19
N ALA A 247 -21.74 13.68 13.36
CA ALA A 247 -23.08 14.23 13.17
C ALA A 247 -24.03 13.25 12.46
N ILE A 248 -23.56 12.51 11.45
CA ILE A 248 -24.38 11.51 10.74
C ILE A 248 -24.93 10.44 11.69
N PRO A 249 -24.10 9.76 12.52
CA PRO A 249 -24.62 8.78 13.46
C PRO A 249 -25.41 9.38 14.62
N ALA A 250 -25.06 10.59 15.08
CA ALA A 250 -25.87 11.31 16.07
C ALA A 250 -27.28 11.60 15.51
N LEU A 251 -27.38 12.06 14.26
CA LEU A 251 -28.66 12.26 13.57
C LEU A 251 -29.45 10.96 13.46
N PHE A 252 -28.78 9.85 13.14
CA PHE A 252 -29.39 8.52 13.09
C PHE A 252 -30.04 8.16 14.43
N ILE A 253 -29.32 8.33 15.55
CA ILE A 253 -29.85 8.06 16.90
C ILE A 253 -31.01 9.00 17.23
N VAL A 254 -30.87 10.30 16.93
CA VAL A 254 -31.91 11.31 17.21
C VAL A 254 -33.21 10.98 16.49
N ILE A 255 -33.16 10.54 15.24
CA ILE A 255 -34.35 10.15 14.45
C ILE A 255 -35.12 9.01 15.15
N PHE A 256 -34.43 7.97 15.61
CA PHE A 256 -35.07 6.87 16.33
C PHE A 256 -35.62 7.27 17.70
N VAL A 257 -34.89 8.12 18.45
CA VAL A 257 -35.34 8.62 19.75
C VAL A 257 -36.58 9.49 19.61
N LEU A 258 -36.61 10.42 18.64
CA LEU A 258 -37.78 11.26 18.39
C LEU A 258 -39.00 10.42 17.97
N ALA A 259 -38.79 9.42 17.11
CA ALA A 259 -39.88 8.54 16.68
C ALA A 259 -40.46 7.75 17.85
N PHE A 260 -39.61 7.27 18.76
CA PHE A 260 -40.04 6.61 19.98
C PHE A 260 -40.85 7.55 20.89
N LEU A 261 -40.39 8.78 21.11
CA LEU A 261 -41.07 9.77 21.94
C LEU A 261 -42.44 10.19 21.39
N GLN A 262 -42.60 10.19 20.05
CA GLN A 262 -43.88 10.45 19.38
C GLN A 262 -44.79 9.21 19.30
N GLY A 263 -44.38 8.06 19.86
CA GLY A 263 -45.18 6.83 19.84
C GLY A 263 -45.22 6.13 18.48
N ILE A 264 -44.32 6.48 17.55
CA ILE A 264 -44.19 5.81 16.25
C ILE A 264 -43.61 4.41 16.48
N ASN A 265 -44.20 3.38 15.84
CA ASN A 265 -43.64 2.04 15.90
C ASN A 265 -42.29 1.98 15.16
N ILE A 266 -41.20 1.87 15.94
CA ILE A 266 -39.82 1.76 15.46
C ILE A 266 -39.34 0.31 15.28
N GLN A 267 -40.10 -0.68 15.74
CA GLN A 267 -39.63 -2.08 15.82
C GLN A 267 -39.33 -2.65 14.43
N SER A 268 -40.22 -2.42 13.46
CA SER A 268 -40.03 -2.87 12.09
C SER A 268 -38.83 -2.18 11.43
N GLY A 269 -38.66 -0.88 11.66
CA GLY A 269 -37.52 -0.11 11.14
C GLY A 269 -36.18 -0.58 11.72
N LEU A 270 -36.12 -0.82 13.03
CA LEU A 270 -34.93 -1.36 13.69
C LEU A 270 -34.58 -2.76 13.18
N LEU A 271 -35.58 -3.64 13.06
CA LEU A 271 -35.37 -4.98 12.52
C LEU A 271 -34.85 -4.94 11.09
N GLN A 272 -35.44 -4.10 10.24
CA GLN A 272 -35.01 -3.94 8.85
C GLN A 272 -33.60 -3.35 8.76
N PHE A 273 -33.27 -2.38 9.62
CA PHE A 273 -31.91 -1.84 9.69
C PHE A 273 -30.88 -2.91 10.09
N VAL A 274 -31.19 -3.72 11.10
CA VAL A 274 -30.33 -4.82 11.55
C VAL A 274 -30.16 -5.87 10.44
N LEU A 275 -31.24 -6.23 9.75
CA LEU A 275 -31.19 -7.22 8.68
C LEU A 275 -30.43 -6.71 7.45
N LEU A 276 -30.59 -5.44 7.08
CA LEU A 276 -29.86 -4.86 5.95
C LEU A 276 -28.37 -4.75 6.25
N THR A 277 -27.99 -4.15 7.39
CA THR A 277 -26.58 -3.96 7.75
C THR A 277 -25.90 -5.27 8.14
N GLY A 278 -26.49 -6.03 9.07
CA GLY A 278 -25.99 -7.32 9.53
C GLY A 278 -26.03 -8.40 8.45
N GLY A 279 -27.15 -8.54 7.75
CA GLY A 279 -27.33 -9.56 6.72
C GLY A 279 -26.37 -9.39 5.55
N LEU A 280 -26.19 -8.16 5.04
CA LEU A 280 -25.24 -7.94 3.96
C LEU A 280 -23.78 -8.05 4.43
N ALA A 281 -23.46 -7.65 5.66
CA ALA A 281 -22.14 -7.90 6.26
C ALA A 281 -21.82 -9.40 6.37
N PHE A 282 -22.81 -10.19 6.80
CA PHE A 282 -22.72 -11.65 6.87
C PHE A 282 -22.46 -12.26 5.49
N ILE A 283 -23.25 -11.89 4.49
CA ILE A 283 -23.11 -12.38 3.11
C ILE A 283 -21.75 -11.96 2.54
N GLY A 284 -21.37 -10.68 2.68
CA GLY A 284 -20.08 -10.18 2.21
C GLY A 284 -18.90 -10.90 2.86
N SER A 285 -18.97 -11.20 4.16
CA SER A 285 -17.98 -12.02 4.87
C SER A 285 -17.90 -13.45 4.32
N LEU A 286 -19.04 -14.09 4.04
CA LEU A 286 -19.06 -15.44 3.49
C LEU A 286 -18.53 -15.50 2.05
N LEU A 287 -18.91 -14.54 1.21
CA LEU A 287 -18.40 -14.43 -0.17
C LEU A 287 -16.88 -14.22 -0.20
N ALA A 288 -16.34 -13.51 0.79
CA ALA A 288 -14.90 -13.37 0.99
C ALA A 288 -14.20 -14.63 1.53
N GLY A 289 -14.95 -15.69 1.84
CA GLY A 289 -14.44 -16.99 2.28
C GLY A 289 -14.20 -17.11 3.79
N SER A 290 -14.91 -16.33 4.62
CA SER A 290 -14.85 -16.47 6.09
C SER A 290 -15.41 -17.79 6.60
N LYS A 291 -14.99 -18.18 7.80
CA LYS A 291 -15.68 -19.23 8.57
C LYS A 291 -16.99 -18.68 9.14
N LEU A 292 -17.96 -19.56 9.35
CA LEU A 292 -19.29 -19.20 9.85
C LEU A 292 -19.27 -18.33 11.13
N PRO A 293 -18.45 -18.59 12.16
CA PRO A 293 -18.46 -17.74 13.36
C PRO A 293 -18.01 -16.30 13.09
N SER A 294 -17.12 -16.09 12.12
CA SER A 294 -16.66 -14.76 11.72
C SER A 294 -17.77 -14.01 10.98
N ALA A 295 -18.51 -14.70 10.08
CA ALA A 295 -19.68 -14.12 9.43
C ALA A 295 -20.78 -13.76 10.44
N VAL A 296 -21.07 -14.63 11.42
CA VAL A 296 -22.01 -14.35 12.51
C VAL A 296 -21.55 -13.14 13.33
N THR A 297 -20.24 -13.02 13.59
CA THR A 297 -19.68 -11.85 14.27
C THR A 297 -19.93 -10.59 13.46
N ALA A 298 -19.71 -10.62 12.14
CA ALA A 298 -20.03 -9.50 11.25
C ALA A 298 -21.51 -9.12 11.34
N PHE A 299 -22.42 -10.10 11.30
CA PHE A 299 -23.87 -9.89 11.41
C PHE A 299 -24.25 -9.13 12.69
N ILE A 300 -23.76 -9.60 13.83
CA ILE A 300 -24.11 -9.06 15.15
C ILE A 300 -23.55 -7.64 15.32
N VAL A 301 -22.32 -7.42 14.86
CA VAL A 301 -21.58 -6.19 15.13
C VAL A 301 -21.92 -5.08 14.13
N ALA A 302 -22.29 -5.42 12.89
CA ALA A 302 -22.53 -4.45 11.83
C ALA A 302 -23.53 -3.34 12.16
N PRO A 303 -24.71 -3.60 12.75
CA PRO A 303 -25.67 -2.54 13.08
C PRO A 303 -25.09 -1.50 14.06
N PHE A 304 -24.24 -1.93 14.99
CA PHE A 304 -23.58 -1.03 15.93
C PHE A 304 -22.45 -0.23 15.26
N THR A 305 -21.66 -0.89 14.43
CA THR A 305 -20.55 -0.22 13.72
C THR A 305 -21.03 0.72 12.62
N ALA A 306 -22.19 0.46 12.03
CA ALA A 306 -22.85 1.38 11.10
C ALA A 306 -23.18 2.74 11.75
N ILE A 307 -23.40 2.75 13.07
CA ILE A 307 -23.67 3.95 13.87
C ILE A 307 -22.38 4.49 14.51
N HIS A 308 -21.29 3.71 14.59
CA HIS A 308 -20.05 4.17 15.20
C HIS A 308 -18.97 4.39 14.13
N PRO A 309 -18.63 5.64 13.78
CA PRO A 309 -17.83 5.95 12.60
C PRO A 309 -16.37 5.49 12.68
N LEU A 310 -15.88 5.16 13.89
CA LEU A 310 -14.53 4.65 14.10
C LEU A 310 -14.46 3.12 14.21
N LEU A 311 -15.58 2.42 14.09
CA LEU A 311 -15.64 0.96 14.18
C LEU A 311 -16.13 0.38 12.86
N ALA A 312 -15.66 -0.82 12.53
CA ALA A 312 -16.04 -1.52 11.31
C ALA A 312 -16.32 -2.99 11.62
N ALA A 313 -17.44 -3.53 11.13
CA ALA A 313 -17.85 -4.92 11.35
C ALA A 313 -16.75 -5.92 10.95
N GLY A 314 -16.06 -5.62 9.86
CA GLY A 314 -14.97 -6.42 9.33
C GLY A 314 -13.81 -6.58 10.29
N TRP A 315 -13.48 -5.60 11.13
CA TRP A 315 -12.39 -5.74 12.11
C TRP A 315 -12.71 -6.83 13.14
N PHE A 316 -13.95 -6.87 13.62
CA PHE A 316 -14.39 -7.87 14.59
C PHE A 316 -14.45 -9.26 13.94
N ALA A 317 -15.02 -9.35 12.75
CA ALA A 317 -15.04 -10.57 11.95
C ALA A 317 -13.62 -11.07 11.66
N GLY A 318 -12.69 -10.16 11.31
CA GLY A 318 -11.29 -10.46 11.04
C GLY A 318 -10.52 -10.94 12.27
N ILE A 319 -10.76 -10.37 13.46
CA ILE A 319 -10.15 -10.85 14.71
C ILE A 319 -10.62 -12.28 15.02
N VAL A 320 -11.90 -12.58 14.81
CA VAL A 320 -12.44 -13.94 15.01
C VAL A 320 -11.84 -14.88 13.96
N GLU A 321 -11.81 -14.48 12.70
CA GLU A 321 -11.23 -15.27 11.62
C GLU A 321 -9.74 -15.56 11.85
N ALA A 322 -8.98 -14.57 12.35
CA ALA A 322 -7.57 -14.72 12.71
C ALA A 322 -7.35 -15.79 13.76
N LYS A 323 -8.18 -15.80 14.81
CA LYS A 323 -8.12 -16.85 15.84
C LYS A 323 -8.48 -18.21 15.27
N LEU A 324 -9.52 -18.27 14.43
CA LEU A 324 -9.98 -19.54 13.87
C LEU A 324 -9.02 -20.14 12.84
N ARG A 325 -8.28 -19.31 12.10
CA ARG A 325 -7.28 -19.75 11.13
C ARG A 325 -5.91 -20.02 11.76
N GLY A 326 -5.69 -19.58 13.00
CA GLY A 326 -4.39 -19.70 13.66
C GLY A 326 -3.32 -18.98 12.86
N VAL A 327 -3.52 -17.68 12.62
CA VAL A 327 -2.56 -16.87 11.86
C VAL A 327 -1.34 -16.54 12.68
N SER A 328 -0.20 -16.62 12.03
CA SER A 328 1.14 -16.52 12.59
C SER A 328 1.98 -15.49 11.85
N MET A 329 3.19 -15.23 12.33
CA MET A 329 4.16 -14.38 11.62
C MET A 329 4.58 -14.96 10.28
N ASP A 330 4.59 -16.29 10.18
CA ASP A 330 4.92 -16.98 8.94
C ASP A 330 3.94 -16.61 7.82
N ASP A 331 2.65 -16.40 8.15
CA ASP A 331 1.68 -15.96 7.15
C ASP A 331 2.01 -14.55 6.64
N LEU A 332 2.51 -13.65 7.49
CA LEU A 332 2.91 -12.31 7.05
C LEU A 332 4.14 -12.37 6.13
N SER A 333 5.16 -13.13 6.53
CA SER A 333 6.40 -13.26 5.74
C SER A 333 6.16 -14.02 4.43
N GLN A 334 5.28 -15.02 4.42
CA GLN A 334 4.86 -15.72 3.20
C GLN A 334 4.01 -14.83 2.30
N LEU A 335 3.21 -13.92 2.87
CA LEU A 335 2.43 -12.98 2.08
C LEU A 335 3.34 -12.01 1.32
N SER A 336 4.41 -11.51 1.94
CA SER A 336 5.41 -10.69 1.24
C SER A 336 6.22 -11.47 0.20
N LYS A 337 6.30 -12.79 0.33
CA LYS A 337 7.04 -13.69 -0.57
C LYS A 337 6.18 -14.30 -1.67
N SER A 338 4.86 -14.07 -1.65
CA SER A 338 3.90 -14.71 -2.57
C SER A 338 4.20 -14.35 -4.03
N GLU A 339 4.24 -15.36 -4.91
CA GLU A 339 4.64 -15.27 -6.33
C GLU A 339 3.44 -15.29 -7.27
N SER A 340 2.28 -15.64 -6.73
CA SER A 340 1.02 -15.59 -7.45
C SER A 340 -0.11 -15.14 -6.55
N LEU A 341 -1.16 -14.66 -7.20
CA LEU A 341 -2.42 -14.30 -6.56
C LEU A 341 -3.10 -15.53 -5.96
N ARG A 342 -2.77 -16.73 -6.47
CA ARG A 342 -3.17 -18.00 -5.87
C ARG A 342 -2.45 -18.25 -4.53
N ASP A 343 -1.18 -17.89 -4.43
CA ASP A 343 -0.42 -18.00 -3.17
C ASP A 343 -0.92 -17.01 -2.14
N MET A 344 -1.21 -15.77 -2.55
CA MET A 344 -1.89 -14.80 -1.70
C MET A 344 -3.24 -15.35 -1.24
N TRP A 345 -4.05 -15.92 -2.13
CA TRP A 345 -5.35 -16.49 -1.76
C TRP A 345 -5.24 -17.69 -0.79
N ASN A 346 -4.17 -18.46 -0.89
CA ASN A 346 -3.88 -19.56 0.03
C ASN A 346 -3.31 -19.09 1.38
N ASN A 347 -2.76 -17.88 1.42
CA ASN A 347 -2.22 -17.28 2.63
C ASN A 347 -3.34 -16.94 3.63
N ARG A 348 -3.17 -17.36 4.90
CA ARG A 348 -4.22 -17.19 5.91
C ARG A 348 -4.43 -15.73 6.30
N LEU A 349 -3.35 -14.93 6.31
CA LEU A 349 -3.44 -13.49 6.59
C LEU A 349 -4.26 -12.80 5.50
N PHE A 350 -3.93 -13.02 4.23
CA PHE A 350 -4.67 -12.42 3.12
C PHE A 350 -6.16 -12.81 3.12
N ARG A 351 -6.49 -14.06 3.46
CA ARG A 351 -7.88 -14.49 3.64
C ARG A 351 -8.61 -13.66 4.69
N ILE A 352 -7.98 -13.34 5.82
CA ILE A 352 -8.57 -12.46 6.82
C ILE A 352 -8.80 -11.07 6.25
N LEU A 353 -7.85 -10.55 5.47
CA LEU A 353 -7.98 -9.23 4.86
C LEU A 353 -9.21 -9.16 3.94
N LEU A 354 -9.42 -10.18 3.11
CA LEU A 354 -10.62 -10.28 2.28
C LEU A 354 -11.90 -10.33 3.11
N VAL A 355 -11.90 -11.07 4.23
CA VAL A 355 -13.06 -11.13 5.15
C VAL A 355 -13.38 -9.77 5.75
N VAL A 356 -12.37 -9.02 6.17
CA VAL A 356 -12.54 -7.66 6.69
C VAL A 356 -13.17 -6.76 5.61
N VAL A 357 -12.63 -6.79 4.39
CA VAL A 357 -13.13 -5.99 3.26
C VAL A 357 -14.57 -6.37 2.90
N GLY A 358 -14.85 -7.66 2.73
CA GLY A 358 -16.18 -8.17 2.36
C GLY A 358 -17.27 -7.79 3.37
N ALA A 359 -16.99 -7.94 4.67
CA ALA A 359 -17.91 -7.54 5.73
C ALA A 359 -18.16 -6.02 5.76
N ASN A 360 -17.12 -5.21 5.52
CA ASN A 360 -17.23 -3.76 5.48
C ASN A 360 -18.01 -3.26 4.27
N ILE A 361 -17.77 -3.84 3.09
CA ILE A 361 -18.55 -3.55 1.87
C ILE A 361 -20.02 -3.90 2.11
N GLY A 362 -20.29 -5.10 2.63
CA GLY A 362 -21.65 -5.53 2.96
C GLY A 362 -22.36 -4.58 3.92
N THR A 363 -21.68 -4.18 5.00
CA THR A 363 -22.22 -3.20 5.97
C THR A 363 -22.54 -1.87 5.30
N THR A 364 -21.63 -1.38 4.45
CA THR A 364 -21.77 -0.09 3.75
C THR A 364 -22.98 -0.10 2.81
N ILE A 365 -23.13 -1.15 2.00
CA ILE A 365 -24.31 -1.33 1.14
C ILE A 365 -25.59 -1.37 1.99
N GLY A 366 -25.57 -2.08 3.12
CA GLY A 366 -26.69 -2.12 4.06
C GLY A 366 -27.08 -0.76 4.62
N VAL A 367 -26.10 0.08 4.96
CA VAL A 367 -26.35 1.47 5.39
C VAL A 367 -27.02 2.26 4.28
N PHE A 368 -26.48 2.22 3.06
CA PHE A 368 -27.09 2.94 1.93
C PHE A 368 -28.52 2.49 1.64
N LEU A 369 -28.80 1.19 1.70
CA LEU A 369 -30.15 0.66 1.53
C LEU A 369 -31.08 1.01 2.71
N SER A 370 -30.54 1.18 3.92
CA SER A 370 -31.34 1.57 5.07
C SER A 370 -31.87 3.00 5.00
N ILE A 371 -31.20 3.89 4.26
CA ILE A 371 -31.65 5.29 4.11
C ILE A 371 -33.06 5.35 3.48
N PRO A 372 -33.31 4.85 2.26
CA PRO A 372 -34.63 4.93 1.65
C PRO A 372 -35.64 3.97 2.29
N ASN A 373 -35.20 2.85 2.86
CA ASN A 373 -36.10 1.81 3.35
C ASN A 373 -36.47 1.94 4.83
N VAL A 374 -35.65 2.61 5.63
CA VAL A 374 -35.85 2.74 7.09
C VAL A 374 -35.90 4.20 7.50
N LEU A 375 -34.88 4.98 7.17
CA LEU A 375 -34.78 6.36 7.64
C LEU A 375 -35.81 7.29 7.02
N LEU A 376 -35.92 7.33 5.68
CA LEU A 376 -36.87 8.21 4.99
C LEU A 376 -38.33 7.96 5.43
N PRO A 377 -38.82 6.71 5.52
CA PRO A 377 -40.15 6.44 6.06
C PRO A 377 -40.33 6.91 7.50
N LEU A 378 -39.31 6.77 8.36
CA LEU A 378 -39.38 7.24 9.74
C LEU A 378 -39.45 8.77 9.81
N ILE A 379 -38.64 9.45 9.00
CA ILE A 379 -38.61 10.91 8.88
C ILE A 379 -39.95 11.43 8.34
N ASN A 380 -40.53 10.79 7.32
CA ASN A 380 -41.82 11.20 6.78
C ASN A 380 -42.92 11.12 7.85
N ARG A 381 -42.95 10.02 8.62
CA ARG A 381 -43.89 9.88 9.75
C ARG A 381 -43.67 10.94 10.84
N LEU A 382 -42.42 11.27 11.16
CA LEU A 382 -42.06 12.33 12.11
C LEU A 382 -42.52 13.72 11.65
N MET A 383 -42.50 13.97 10.33
CA MET A 383 -42.92 15.25 9.73
C MET A 383 -44.41 15.29 9.37
N GLY A 384 -45.16 14.20 9.61
CA GLY A 384 -46.57 14.09 9.27
C GLY A 384 -46.86 14.07 7.76
N MET A 385 -45.89 13.63 6.94
CA MET A 385 -45.99 13.52 5.47
C MET A 385 -46.35 12.13 5.00
#